data_AF-A0A166RLE4-F1
#
_entry.id   AF-A0A166RLE4-F1
#
_cell.length_a   1.000
_cell.length_b   1.000
_cell.length_c   1.000
_cell.angle_alpha   90.00
_cell.angle_beta   90.00
_cell.angle_gamma   90.00
#
_symmetry.space_group_name_H-M   'P 1'
#
loop_
_entity.id
_entity.type
_entity.pdbx_description
1 polymer ?
#
loop_
_entity_poly.entity_id
_entity_poly.type
_entity_poly.pdbx_seq_one_letter_code
_entity_poly.pdbx_strand_id
1 'polypeptide(L)'
;MYCIDAGSDYCPCHLAETLDCILCSQLSGEEFCQCKDWCGVCIYEQYISNGKKAKNLRKTYDCPILDKKVAEDSLCMFTLEGPENLVRELSNAGSFVFLRNKESVNYYDVPISIINADKTNNTLDVAIKSSGTKTKALFKLNKGDKILLRGPFSNGIMGLSNVSNAKDGISLIIARGIGIAPSIPVMKKLYSNKNKVISIIDTQFKENFYEDYFKECKSKVLDCTILDEGNLSEKFKLILEKILRENSINLVHCGGPDIMSYEIIDFIDKMNNSKNKFINFSCCNNSKMSCGEGICASCTKHYDGDIVRRLCKVQMDPRDLFKGRRLL
;
A
#
# COMPACT_ATOMS: atom_id res chain seq x y z
N MET A 1 7.42 15.11 2.31
CA MET A 1 7.67 13.64 2.16
C MET A 1 7.97 13.11 3.54
N TYR A 2 7.62 11.88 3.93
CA TYR A 2 8.02 11.39 5.26
C TYR A 2 8.37 9.90 5.27
N CYS A 3 8.92 9.41 6.39
CA CYS A 3 9.21 8.00 6.63
C CYS A 3 8.05 7.38 7.41
N ILE A 4 7.51 6.28 6.89
CA ILE A 4 6.37 5.56 7.47
C ILE A 4 6.66 5.01 8.88
N ASP A 5 7.93 4.74 9.18
CA ASP A 5 8.36 4.18 10.46
C ASP A 5 8.78 5.27 11.46
N ALA A 6 8.83 6.54 11.07
CA ALA A 6 9.27 7.60 11.98
C ALA A 6 8.36 7.66 13.21
N GLY A 7 8.96 7.54 14.40
CA GLY A 7 8.24 7.49 15.68
C GLY A 7 7.56 6.17 16.03
N SER A 8 7.70 5.12 15.20
CA SER A 8 7.18 3.80 15.51
C SER A 8 8.15 2.95 16.36
N ASP A 9 7.72 1.75 16.72
CA ASP A 9 8.56 0.74 17.35
C ASP A 9 9.69 0.21 16.46
N TYR A 10 9.71 0.62 15.18
CA TYR A 10 10.73 0.26 14.20
C TYR A 10 11.66 1.44 13.86
N CYS A 11 11.59 2.55 14.61
CA CYS A 11 12.49 3.70 14.51
C CYS A 11 13.10 4.03 15.89
N PRO A 12 14.43 4.24 16.00
CA PRO A 12 15.44 4.22 14.94
C PRO A 12 15.65 2.83 14.32
N CYS A 13 15.98 2.79 13.03
CA CYS A 13 16.23 1.55 12.29
C CYS A 13 17.69 1.44 11.87
N HIS A 14 18.08 0.34 11.24
CA HIS A 14 19.46 0.08 10.79
C HIS A 14 20.02 1.16 9.85
N LEU A 15 19.16 1.88 9.11
CA LEU A 15 19.61 3.03 8.31
C LEU A 15 20.17 4.17 9.19
N ALA A 16 19.71 4.31 10.44
CA ALA A 16 20.26 5.31 11.36
C ALA A 16 21.66 4.91 11.86
N GLU A 17 21.92 3.61 12.02
CA GLU A 17 23.25 3.11 12.47
C GLU A 17 24.33 3.32 11.41
N THR A 18 23.95 3.24 10.13
CA THR A 18 24.88 3.36 8.99
C THR A 18 24.96 4.77 8.41
N LEU A 19 24.36 5.77 9.06
CA LEU A 19 24.25 7.15 8.57
C LEU A 19 23.54 7.25 7.20
N ASP A 20 22.54 6.40 6.97
CA ASP A 20 21.70 6.35 5.77
C ASP A 20 20.24 6.78 6.05
N CYS A 21 19.99 7.51 7.16
CA CYS A 21 18.64 7.89 7.53
C CYS A 21 18.00 8.76 6.44
N ILE A 22 16.80 8.38 5.98
CA ILE A 22 16.09 9.09 4.91
C ILE A 22 15.39 10.39 5.36
N LEU A 23 15.42 10.71 6.67
CA LEU A 23 14.77 11.92 7.21
C LEU A 23 15.67 12.77 8.09
N CYS A 24 16.49 12.15 8.94
CA CYS A 24 17.30 12.89 9.90
C CYS A 24 18.66 13.22 9.28
N SER A 25 18.92 14.51 9.08
CA SER A 25 20.17 15.00 8.46
C SER A 25 21.42 14.56 9.22
N GLN A 26 21.39 14.60 10.56
CA GLN A 26 22.51 14.16 11.39
C GLN A 26 22.76 12.65 11.30
N LEU A 27 21.70 11.86 11.12
CA LEU A 27 21.80 10.43 10.86
C LEU A 27 21.88 10.11 9.36
N SER A 28 22.15 11.12 8.53
CA SER A 28 22.48 10.98 7.11
C SER A 28 23.85 11.58 6.78
N GLY A 29 24.67 11.89 7.79
CA GLY A 29 26.04 12.39 7.64
C GLY A 29 26.21 13.92 7.73
N GLU A 30 25.14 14.70 7.90
CA GLU A 30 25.24 16.16 8.03
C GLU A 30 25.61 16.58 9.46
N GLU A 31 26.33 17.70 9.60
CA GLU A 31 26.74 18.21 10.93
C GLU A 31 25.56 18.80 11.72
N PHE A 32 24.64 19.48 11.03
CA PHE A 32 23.56 20.24 11.66
C PHE A 32 22.19 19.61 11.43
N CYS A 33 21.30 19.82 12.39
CA CYS A 33 19.90 19.43 12.28
C CYS A 33 19.20 20.29 11.23
N GLN A 34 18.66 19.64 10.20
CA GLN A 34 17.87 20.24 9.12
C GLN A 34 16.56 19.45 8.96
N CYS A 35 15.76 19.35 10.03
CA CYS A 35 14.47 18.68 9.99
C CYS A 35 13.48 19.41 9.06
N LYS A 36 13.49 19.06 7.76
CA LYS A 36 12.58 19.61 6.76
C LYS A 36 11.15 19.10 6.92
N ASP A 37 10.99 17.84 7.30
CA ASP A 37 9.70 17.15 7.47
C ASP A 37 9.56 16.61 8.91
N TRP A 38 9.37 17.51 9.89
CA TRP A 38 9.21 17.12 11.30
C TRP A 38 7.97 16.25 11.51
N CYS A 39 8.16 15.07 12.12
CA CYS A 39 7.12 14.06 12.31
C CYS A 39 6.59 13.97 13.75
N GLY A 40 6.85 14.99 14.58
CA GLY A 40 6.48 14.99 16.00
C GLY A 40 7.53 14.40 16.93
N VAL A 41 8.55 13.73 16.39
CA VAL A 41 9.63 13.10 17.17
C VAL A 41 11.01 13.40 16.58
N CYS A 42 12.02 13.53 17.46
CA CYS A 42 13.42 13.66 17.05
C CYS A 42 14.03 12.26 16.90
N ILE A 43 14.27 11.82 15.67
CA ILE A 43 14.87 10.50 15.39
C ILE A 43 16.30 10.40 15.93
N TYR A 44 17.07 11.48 15.86
CA TYR A 44 18.42 11.55 16.43
C TYR A 44 18.40 11.32 17.93
N GLU A 45 17.53 12.03 18.66
CA GLU A 45 17.40 11.88 20.11
C GLU A 45 16.94 10.48 20.49
N GLN A 46 15.98 9.91 19.75
CA GLN A 46 15.56 8.52 19.96
C GLN A 46 16.71 7.53 19.73
N TYR A 47 17.59 7.79 18.76
CA TYR A 47 18.78 6.99 18.50
C TYR A 47 19.81 7.08 19.62
N ILE A 48 20.10 8.29 20.12
CA ILE A 48 20.98 8.48 21.28
C ILE A 48 20.40 7.80 22.53
N SER A 49 19.13 8.04 22.81
CA SER A 49 18.40 7.42 23.93
C SER A 49 18.34 5.89 23.83
N ASN A 50 18.33 5.33 22.61
CA ASN A 50 18.40 3.88 22.37
C ASN A 50 19.85 3.33 22.37
N GLY A 51 20.80 4.06 22.97
CA GLY A 51 22.19 3.62 23.12
C GLY A 51 22.96 3.55 21.80
N LYS A 52 22.62 4.41 20.82
CA LYS A 52 23.20 4.42 19.47
C LYS A 52 23.06 3.07 18.76
N LYS A 53 21.89 2.44 18.91
CA LYS A 53 21.55 1.19 18.23
C LYS A 53 20.19 1.30 17.56
N ALA A 54 19.99 0.52 16.50
CA ALA A 54 18.69 0.32 15.88
C ALA A 54 17.79 -0.50 16.82
N LYS A 55 16.48 -0.27 16.70
CA LYS A 55 15.49 -1.19 17.26
C LYS A 55 15.46 -2.50 16.47
N ASN A 56 14.92 -3.54 17.10
CA ASN A 56 14.80 -4.87 16.50
C ASN A 56 14.01 -4.83 15.19
N LEU A 57 14.40 -5.71 14.25
CA LEU A 57 13.63 -5.95 13.04
C LEU A 57 12.26 -6.57 13.36
N ARG A 58 11.34 -6.43 12.40
CA ARG A 58 10.02 -7.06 12.45
C ARG A 58 10.14 -8.58 12.57
N LYS A 59 9.34 -9.14 13.47
CA LYS A 59 9.34 -10.57 13.79
C LYS A 59 8.64 -11.38 12.71
N THR A 60 8.99 -12.66 12.65
CA THR A 60 8.30 -13.67 11.85
C THR A 60 7.49 -14.57 12.77
N TYR A 61 6.24 -14.81 12.40
CA TYR A 61 5.27 -15.61 13.13
C TYR A 61 4.90 -16.85 12.30
N ASP A 62 4.61 -17.96 12.99
CA ASP A 62 4.11 -19.19 12.38
C ASP A 62 2.59 -19.19 12.49
N CYS A 63 1.90 -18.80 11.41
CA CYS A 63 0.47 -18.51 11.39
C CYS A 63 -0.31 -19.67 10.76
N PRO A 64 -1.28 -20.29 11.47
CA PRO A 64 -2.20 -21.25 10.89
C PRO A 64 -3.09 -20.66 9.79
N ILE A 65 -3.34 -21.43 8.74
CA ILE A 65 -4.35 -21.12 7.72
C ILE A 65 -5.69 -21.69 8.19
N LEU A 66 -6.58 -20.81 8.64
CA LEU A 66 -7.91 -21.20 9.12
C LEU A 66 -8.86 -21.54 7.98
N ASP A 67 -8.72 -20.84 6.86
CA ASP A 67 -9.49 -21.10 5.65
C ASP A 67 -8.72 -20.74 4.37
N LYS A 68 -9.07 -21.45 3.29
CA LYS A 68 -8.61 -21.18 1.93
C LYS A 68 -9.79 -21.23 0.98
N LYS A 69 -10.14 -20.08 0.41
CA LYS A 69 -11.12 -20.00 -0.68
C LYS A 69 -10.38 -19.81 -2.01
N VAL A 70 -10.53 -20.76 -2.93
CA VAL A 70 -10.03 -20.63 -4.29
C VAL A 70 -11.11 -19.97 -5.12
N ALA A 71 -10.86 -18.74 -5.59
CA ALA A 71 -11.79 -18.01 -6.43
C ALA A 71 -11.68 -18.46 -7.90
N GLU A 72 -10.45 -18.71 -8.35
CA GLU A 72 -10.15 -19.39 -9.61
C GLU A 72 -8.69 -19.89 -9.59
N ASP A 73 -8.24 -20.57 -10.65
CA ASP A 73 -6.89 -21.16 -10.74
C ASP A 73 -5.75 -20.19 -10.43
N SER A 74 -5.97 -18.90 -10.68
CA SER A 74 -4.98 -17.84 -10.49
C SER A 74 -5.19 -16.98 -9.24
N LEU A 75 -6.25 -17.20 -8.45
CA LEU A 75 -6.60 -16.36 -7.29
C LEU A 75 -7.10 -17.21 -6.10
N CYS A 76 -6.43 -17.06 -4.95
CA CYS A 76 -6.92 -17.62 -3.68
C CYS A 76 -6.95 -16.57 -2.57
N MET A 77 -7.86 -16.77 -1.63
CA MET A 77 -8.00 -16.02 -0.40
C MET A 77 -7.59 -16.91 0.76
N PHE A 78 -6.78 -16.38 1.68
CA PHE A 78 -6.49 -17.04 2.95
C PHE A 78 -7.04 -16.22 4.10
N THR A 79 -7.60 -16.91 5.08
CA THR A 79 -7.84 -16.38 6.42
C THR A 79 -6.79 -16.97 7.35
N LEU A 80 -5.94 -16.12 7.88
CA LEU A 80 -4.79 -16.48 8.72
C LEU A 80 -5.08 -16.13 10.17
N GLU A 81 -4.68 -17.00 11.10
CA GLU A 81 -4.65 -16.66 12.53
C GLU A 81 -3.35 -15.91 12.85
N GLY A 82 -3.46 -14.81 13.60
CA GLY A 82 -2.31 -13.98 13.98
C GLY A 82 -2.34 -13.56 15.46
N PRO A 83 -1.19 -13.18 16.03
CA PRO A 83 -1.16 -12.61 17.38
C PRO A 83 -1.98 -11.31 17.46
N GLU A 84 -2.73 -11.12 18.56
CA GLU A 84 -3.65 -9.98 18.76
C GLU A 84 -3.00 -8.61 18.47
N ASN A 85 -1.80 -8.37 19.01
CA ASN A 85 -1.08 -7.10 18.79
C ASN A 85 -0.74 -6.87 17.31
N LEU A 86 -0.32 -7.94 16.61
CA LEU A 86 0.00 -7.86 15.19
C LEU A 86 -1.24 -7.55 14.35
N VAL A 87 -2.36 -8.21 14.64
CA VAL A 87 -3.64 -7.98 13.95
C VAL A 87 -4.11 -6.54 14.15
N ARG A 88 -3.94 -5.98 15.35
CA ARG A 88 -4.25 -4.57 15.63
C ARG A 88 -3.42 -3.61 14.79
N GLU A 89 -2.11 -3.82 14.73
CA GLU A 89 -1.20 -2.98 13.92
C GLU A 89 -1.51 -3.06 12.42
N LEU A 90 -1.95 -4.23 11.93
CA LEU A 90 -2.31 -4.50 10.54
C LEU A 90 -3.70 -4.00 10.13
N SER A 91 -4.47 -3.40 11.04
CA SER A 91 -5.82 -2.91 10.74
C SER A 91 -5.88 -1.59 9.97
N ASN A 92 -4.73 -0.95 9.74
CA ASN A 92 -4.65 0.34 9.07
C ASN A 92 -4.59 0.18 7.55
N ALA A 93 -5.10 1.17 6.82
CA ALA A 93 -4.92 1.22 5.37
C ALA A 93 -3.44 1.35 5.03
N GLY A 94 -2.98 0.61 4.01
CA GLY A 94 -1.55 0.51 3.69
C GLY A 94 -0.80 -0.60 4.40
N SER A 95 -1.45 -1.33 5.32
CA SER A 95 -0.83 -2.47 5.98
C SER A 95 -0.60 -3.65 5.03
N PHE A 96 0.58 -4.27 5.14
CA PHE A 96 0.97 -5.46 4.41
C PHE A 96 1.94 -6.31 5.24
N VAL A 97 2.11 -7.56 4.84
CA VAL A 97 3.01 -8.54 5.47
C VAL A 97 3.85 -9.23 4.41
N PHE A 98 4.97 -9.82 4.79
CA PHE A 98 5.64 -10.80 3.95
C PHE A 98 5.16 -12.19 4.32
N LEU A 99 4.67 -12.92 3.32
CA LEU A 99 4.27 -14.31 3.46
C LEU A 99 5.32 -15.22 2.81
N ARG A 100 5.58 -16.36 3.45
CA ARG A 100 6.47 -17.39 2.93
C ARG A 100 6.02 -18.79 3.34
N ASN A 101 6.10 -19.74 2.41
CA ASN A 101 5.95 -21.16 2.74
C ASN A 101 7.14 -21.58 3.63
N LYS A 102 6.86 -22.26 4.75
CA LYS A 102 7.86 -22.64 5.75
C LYS A 102 9.01 -23.50 5.20
N GLU A 103 8.74 -24.30 4.18
CA GLU A 103 9.74 -25.15 3.51
C GLU A 103 10.64 -24.35 2.55
N SER A 104 10.26 -23.10 2.24
CA SER A 104 11.01 -22.24 1.32
C SER A 104 12.05 -21.40 2.04
N VAL A 105 13.16 -21.16 1.35
CA VAL A 105 14.26 -20.31 1.81
C VAL A 105 13.92 -18.81 1.79
N ASN A 106 14.69 -17.99 2.50
CA ASN A 106 14.33 -16.61 2.84
C ASN A 106 14.00 -15.67 1.67
N TYR A 107 14.54 -15.89 0.46
CA TYR A 107 14.20 -15.04 -0.69
C TYR A 107 12.83 -15.35 -1.31
N TYR A 108 12.07 -16.33 -0.79
CA TYR A 108 10.68 -16.60 -1.18
C TYR A 108 9.65 -15.70 -0.49
N ASP A 109 10.07 -14.78 0.39
CA ASP A 109 9.20 -13.77 0.98
C ASP A 109 8.46 -12.98 -0.12
N VAL A 110 7.13 -12.89 0.00
CA VAL A 110 6.25 -12.13 -0.91
C VAL A 110 5.50 -11.07 -0.10
N PRO A 111 5.59 -9.77 -0.46
CA PRO A 111 4.76 -8.75 0.16
C PRO A 111 3.29 -8.94 -0.29
N ILE A 112 2.39 -9.06 0.67
CA ILE A 112 0.96 -9.26 0.46
C ILE A 112 0.18 -8.27 1.34
N SER A 113 -0.69 -7.49 0.70
CA SER A 113 -1.54 -6.52 1.39
C SER A 113 -2.61 -7.21 2.23
N ILE A 114 -2.91 -6.62 3.39
CA ILE A 114 -4.00 -7.06 4.25
C ILE A 114 -5.31 -6.48 3.72
N ILE A 115 -6.31 -7.32 3.50
CA ILE A 115 -7.66 -6.92 3.05
C ILE A 115 -8.52 -6.54 4.24
N ASN A 116 -8.42 -7.35 5.29
CA ASN A 116 -9.18 -7.22 6.51
C ASN A 116 -8.38 -7.77 7.68
N ALA A 117 -8.48 -7.09 8.82
CA ALA A 117 -7.89 -7.52 10.07
C ALA A 117 -9.02 -7.54 11.12
N ASP A 118 -9.48 -8.73 11.46
CA ASP A 118 -10.53 -8.92 12.45
C ASP A 118 -9.91 -9.01 13.85
N LYS A 119 -10.06 -7.92 14.60
CA LYS A 119 -9.54 -7.78 15.97
C LYS A 119 -10.27 -8.65 16.98
N THR A 120 -11.48 -9.12 16.65
CA THR A 120 -12.31 -9.93 17.55
C THR A 120 -11.86 -11.37 17.49
N ASN A 121 -11.66 -11.88 16.27
CA ASN A 121 -11.26 -13.26 16.03
C ASN A 121 -9.74 -13.44 15.85
N ASN A 122 -8.97 -12.34 15.89
CA ASN A 122 -7.53 -12.32 15.63
C ASN A 122 -7.13 -12.92 14.28
N THR A 123 -7.91 -12.60 13.24
CA THR A 123 -7.68 -13.11 11.88
C THR A 123 -7.27 -12.03 10.89
N LEU A 124 -6.54 -12.44 9.86
CA LEU A 124 -6.10 -11.61 8.74
C LEU A 124 -6.55 -12.24 7.44
N ASP A 125 -7.27 -11.47 6.62
CA ASP A 125 -7.66 -11.89 5.29
C ASP A 125 -6.70 -11.32 4.24
N VAL A 126 -6.22 -12.18 3.35
CA VAL A 126 -5.30 -11.82 2.26
C VAL A 126 -5.74 -12.45 0.94
N ALA A 127 -5.48 -11.77 -0.17
CA ALA A 127 -5.64 -12.30 -1.52
C ALA A 127 -4.27 -12.53 -2.14
N ILE A 128 -4.09 -13.68 -2.80
CA ILE A 128 -2.86 -14.02 -3.49
C ILE A 128 -3.20 -14.33 -4.95
N LYS A 129 -2.53 -13.63 -5.87
CA LYS A 129 -2.53 -13.98 -7.30
C LYS A 129 -1.35 -14.87 -7.64
N SER A 130 -1.59 -16.03 -8.24
CA SER A 130 -0.56 -16.95 -8.72
C SER A 130 0.10 -16.37 -9.97
N SER A 131 1.37 -15.97 -9.85
CA SER A 131 2.09 -15.24 -10.91
C SER A 131 3.56 -15.64 -11.06
N GLY A 132 4.15 -16.32 -10.08
CA GLY A 132 5.56 -16.69 -10.10
C GLY A 132 5.88 -17.78 -9.09
N THR A 133 7.16 -18.15 -9.00
CA THR A 133 7.62 -19.28 -8.17
C THR A 133 7.20 -19.12 -6.71
N LYS A 134 7.32 -17.90 -6.17
CA LYS A 134 6.98 -17.59 -4.78
C LYS A 134 5.49 -17.71 -4.49
N THR A 135 4.64 -17.09 -5.30
CA THR A 135 3.18 -17.14 -5.11
C THR A 135 2.63 -18.53 -5.40
N LYS A 136 3.18 -19.27 -6.38
CA LYS A 136 2.87 -20.69 -6.61
C LYS A 136 3.20 -21.57 -5.40
N ALA A 137 4.28 -21.28 -4.67
CA ALA A 137 4.62 -22.01 -3.45
C ALA A 137 3.62 -21.75 -2.30
N LEU A 138 3.08 -20.54 -2.22
CA LEU A 138 2.00 -20.20 -1.27
C LEU A 138 0.68 -20.87 -1.66
N PHE A 139 0.35 -20.90 -2.95
CA PHE A 139 -0.88 -21.54 -3.46
C PHE A 139 -1.01 -23.02 -3.14
N LYS A 140 0.11 -23.73 -2.92
CA LYS A 140 0.12 -25.15 -2.55
C LYS A 140 -0.34 -25.41 -1.12
N LEU A 141 -0.28 -24.40 -0.25
CA LEU A 141 -0.73 -24.50 1.14
C LEU A 141 -2.25 -24.58 1.20
N ASN A 142 -2.77 -25.32 2.18
CA ASN A 142 -4.19 -25.55 2.39
C ASN A 142 -4.59 -25.21 3.83
N LYS A 143 -5.90 -25.24 4.09
CA LYS A 143 -6.45 -25.11 5.43
C LYS A 143 -5.78 -26.13 6.37
N GLY A 144 -5.37 -25.67 7.54
CA GLY A 144 -4.64 -26.47 8.54
C GLY A 144 -3.12 -26.41 8.42
N ASP A 145 -2.58 -26.01 7.26
CA ASP A 145 -1.15 -25.74 7.13
C ASP A 145 -0.76 -24.47 7.89
N LYS A 146 0.56 -24.26 8.05
CA LYS A 146 1.09 -23.01 8.59
C LYS A 146 1.92 -22.26 7.57
N ILE A 147 1.84 -20.93 7.65
CA ILE A 147 2.56 -19.99 6.80
C ILE A 147 3.42 -19.07 7.67
N LEU A 148 4.63 -18.76 7.19
CA LEU A 148 5.46 -17.77 7.85
C LEU A 148 4.97 -16.38 7.47
N LEU A 149 4.65 -15.56 8.47
CA LEU A 149 4.19 -14.19 8.32
C LEU A 149 5.18 -13.25 9.01
N ARG A 150 5.82 -12.36 8.25
CA ARG A 150 6.71 -11.32 8.78
C ARG A 150 6.05 -9.95 8.64
N GLY A 151 6.00 -9.19 9.73
CA GLY A 151 5.28 -7.92 9.78
C GLY A 151 5.26 -7.30 11.17
N PRO A 152 4.53 -6.18 11.33
CA PRO A 152 3.66 -5.52 10.35
C PRO A 152 4.36 -4.40 9.58
N PHE A 153 4.08 -4.27 8.28
CA PHE A 153 4.53 -3.14 7.47
C PHE A 153 3.34 -2.26 7.09
N SER A 154 3.55 -0.95 6.90
CA SER A 154 2.46 0.02 6.70
C SER A 154 2.59 0.87 5.43
N ASN A 155 3.56 0.56 4.58
CA ASN A 155 3.87 1.36 3.37
C ASN A 155 3.28 0.80 2.07
N GLY A 156 2.19 0.03 2.15
CA GLY A 156 1.57 -0.62 0.99
C GLY A 156 0.76 0.33 0.09
N ILE A 157 0.38 1.50 0.58
CA ILE A 157 -0.31 2.56 -0.16
C ILE A 157 0.50 3.85 -0.03
N MET A 158 0.69 4.59 -1.12
CA MET A 158 1.27 5.94 -1.14
C MET A 158 0.16 6.99 -1.00
N GLY A 159 0.46 8.11 -0.33
CA GLY A 159 -0.51 9.18 -0.07
C GLY A 159 -1.45 8.88 1.11
N LEU A 160 -0.97 8.19 2.15
CA LEU A 160 -1.80 7.84 3.32
C LEU A 160 -2.34 9.05 4.08
N SER A 161 -1.59 10.16 4.10
CA SER A 161 -2.07 11.44 4.65
C SER A 161 -3.31 11.95 3.91
N ASN A 162 -3.33 11.82 2.57
CA ASN A 162 -4.45 12.22 1.74
C ASN A 162 -5.70 11.36 2.05
N VAL A 163 -5.52 10.05 2.25
CA VAL A 163 -6.60 9.15 2.69
C VAL A 163 -7.13 9.54 4.06
N SER A 164 -6.23 9.84 5.01
CA SER A 164 -6.60 10.16 6.39
C SER A 164 -7.34 11.49 6.51
N ASN A 165 -6.99 12.47 5.67
CA ASN A 165 -7.55 13.80 5.65
C ASN A 165 -8.84 13.92 4.83
N ALA A 166 -9.12 12.98 3.92
CA ALA A 166 -10.37 12.94 3.17
C ALA A 166 -11.53 12.56 4.10
N LYS A 167 -12.44 13.51 4.35
CA LYS A 167 -13.59 13.39 5.25
C LYS A 167 -14.80 14.12 4.67
N ASP A 168 -15.99 13.67 5.07
CA ASP A 168 -17.28 14.34 4.81
C ASP A 168 -17.49 14.76 3.34
N GLY A 169 -17.00 13.96 2.38
CA GLY A 169 -17.04 14.28 0.95
C GLY A 169 -17.35 13.08 0.06
N ILE A 170 -16.94 13.16 -1.21
CA ILE A 170 -17.06 12.07 -2.17
C ILE A 170 -15.66 11.64 -2.57
N SER A 171 -15.34 10.37 -2.38
CA SER A 171 -14.06 9.78 -2.77
C SER A 171 -14.27 8.73 -3.85
N LEU A 172 -13.30 8.61 -4.75
CA LEU A 172 -13.34 7.69 -5.88
C LEU A 172 -12.28 6.60 -5.69
N ILE A 173 -12.68 5.33 -5.75
CA ILE A 173 -11.79 4.18 -5.83
C ILE A 173 -11.73 3.74 -7.29
N ILE A 174 -10.55 3.61 -7.85
CA ILE A 174 -10.34 3.10 -9.22
C ILE A 174 -9.38 1.94 -9.12
N ALA A 175 -9.86 0.71 -9.30
CA ALA A 175 -9.06 -0.48 -9.04
C ALA A 175 -9.18 -1.53 -10.14
N ARG A 176 -8.06 -2.23 -10.41
CA ARG A 176 -7.93 -3.23 -11.46
C ARG A 176 -7.28 -4.52 -10.93
N GLY A 177 -7.91 -5.66 -11.19
CA GLY A 177 -7.38 -6.98 -10.86
C GLY A 177 -7.07 -7.14 -9.37
N ILE A 178 -5.90 -7.69 -9.05
CA ILE A 178 -5.49 -7.89 -7.65
C ILE A 178 -5.32 -6.58 -6.88
N GLY A 179 -5.22 -5.43 -7.57
CA GLY A 179 -5.17 -4.11 -6.95
C GLY A 179 -6.46 -3.74 -6.19
N ILE A 180 -7.56 -4.47 -6.39
CA ILE A 180 -8.81 -4.31 -5.63
C ILE A 180 -8.60 -4.69 -4.15
N ALA A 181 -7.79 -5.72 -3.87
CA ALA A 181 -7.51 -6.19 -2.50
C ALA A 181 -6.95 -5.08 -1.58
N PRO A 182 -5.84 -4.39 -1.91
CA PRO A 182 -5.33 -3.28 -1.11
C PRO A 182 -6.23 -2.02 -1.10
N SER A 183 -7.18 -1.90 -2.04
CA SER A 183 -8.15 -0.79 -2.04
C SER A 183 -9.27 -0.96 -1.01
N ILE A 184 -9.55 -2.18 -0.55
CA ILE A 184 -10.60 -2.44 0.45
C ILE A 184 -10.33 -1.72 1.79
N PRO A 185 -9.13 -1.82 2.41
CA PRO A 185 -8.82 -1.04 3.60
C PRO A 185 -8.93 0.47 3.41
N VAL A 186 -8.54 0.97 2.23
CA VAL A 186 -8.65 2.41 1.90
C VAL A 186 -10.12 2.82 1.83
N MET A 187 -10.96 2.05 1.14
CA MET A 187 -12.41 2.27 1.09
C MET A 187 -13.03 2.24 2.49
N LYS A 188 -12.71 1.23 3.31
CA LYS A 188 -13.19 1.14 4.70
C LYS A 188 -12.80 2.38 5.51
N LYS A 189 -11.57 2.87 5.35
CA LYS A 189 -11.11 4.10 6.00
C LYS A 189 -11.90 5.32 5.53
N LEU A 190 -12.10 5.48 4.23
CA LEU A 190 -12.85 6.62 3.67
C LEU A 190 -14.31 6.60 4.09
N TYR A 191 -14.95 5.42 4.11
CA TYR A 191 -16.31 5.25 4.59
C TYR A 191 -16.43 5.59 6.09
N SER A 192 -15.49 5.13 6.93
CA SER A 192 -15.44 5.48 8.36
C SER A 192 -15.25 6.99 8.60
N ASN A 193 -14.59 7.66 7.65
CA ASN A 193 -14.41 9.11 7.60
C ASN A 193 -15.64 9.84 7.01
N LYS A 194 -16.79 9.17 6.89
CA LYS A 194 -18.07 9.70 6.37
C LYS A 194 -18.06 10.13 4.90
N ASN A 195 -17.13 9.60 4.10
CA ASN A 195 -17.17 9.84 2.65
C ASN A 195 -18.21 8.92 1.99
N LYS A 196 -18.89 9.44 0.97
CA LYS A 196 -19.57 8.62 -0.04
C LYS A 196 -18.51 8.06 -0.97
N VAL A 197 -18.52 6.75 -1.20
CA VAL A 197 -17.53 6.08 -2.03
C VAL A 197 -18.13 5.65 -3.36
N ILE A 198 -17.59 6.16 -4.45
CA ILE A 198 -17.85 5.66 -5.81
C ILE A 198 -16.66 4.79 -6.20
N SER A 199 -16.91 3.64 -6.83
CA SER A 199 -15.86 2.71 -7.21
C SER A 199 -15.98 2.35 -8.69
N ILE A 200 -14.90 2.52 -9.44
CA ILE A 200 -14.76 2.03 -10.82
C ILE A 200 -13.84 0.81 -10.77
N ILE A 201 -14.37 -0.36 -11.12
CA ILE A 201 -13.68 -1.64 -10.95
C ILE A 201 -13.49 -2.33 -12.29
N ASP A 202 -12.26 -2.81 -12.50
CA ASP A 202 -11.88 -3.69 -13.61
C ASP A 202 -11.42 -5.03 -13.01
N THR A 203 -12.35 -5.96 -12.80
CA THR A 203 -12.11 -7.15 -11.97
C THR A 203 -10.98 -8.04 -12.48
N GLN A 204 -10.85 -8.25 -13.79
CA GLN A 204 -9.87 -9.18 -14.40
C GLN A 204 -9.91 -10.62 -13.86
N PHE A 205 -10.98 -10.99 -13.16
CA PHE A 205 -11.21 -12.29 -12.53
C PHE A 205 -12.66 -12.72 -12.78
N LYS A 206 -12.92 -14.02 -12.77
CA LYS A 206 -14.28 -14.56 -12.96
C LYS A 206 -15.16 -14.39 -11.72
N GLU A 207 -14.54 -14.50 -10.55
CA GLU A 207 -15.23 -14.35 -9.26
C GLU A 207 -14.89 -13.02 -8.60
N ASN A 208 -15.92 -12.32 -8.11
CA ASN A 208 -15.77 -11.05 -7.42
C ASN A 208 -15.53 -11.26 -5.93
N PHE A 209 -14.28 -11.54 -5.53
CA PHE A 209 -13.90 -11.74 -4.13
C PHE A 209 -14.13 -10.52 -3.21
N TYR A 210 -14.44 -9.35 -3.78
CA TYR A 210 -14.53 -8.07 -3.09
C TYR A 210 -15.96 -7.60 -2.82
N GLU A 211 -16.99 -8.22 -3.40
CA GLU A 211 -18.36 -7.71 -3.40
C GLU A 211 -18.90 -7.37 -2.02
N ASP A 212 -18.72 -8.28 -1.06
CA ASP A 212 -19.28 -8.13 0.29
C ASP A 212 -18.68 -6.91 1.00
N TYR A 213 -17.37 -6.69 0.87
CA TYR A 213 -16.71 -5.51 1.43
C TYR A 213 -17.22 -4.18 0.82
N PHE A 214 -17.55 -4.18 -0.47
CA PHE A 214 -18.07 -2.99 -1.15
C PHE A 214 -19.53 -2.72 -0.77
N LYS A 215 -20.34 -3.78 -0.60
CA LYS A 215 -21.71 -3.70 -0.07
C LYS A 215 -21.72 -3.15 1.37
N GLU A 216 -20.85 -3.65 2.23
CA GLU A 216 -20.67 -3.16 3.62
C GLU A 216 -20.37 -1.65 3.68
N CYS A 217 -19.53 -1.16 2.76
CA CYS A 217 -19.16 0.26 2.67
C CYS A 217 -20.15 1.10 1.84
N LYS A 218 -21.30 0.53 1.43
CA LYS A 218 -22.32 1.18 0.59
C LYS A 218 -21.73 1.86 -0.65
N SER A 219 -20.72 1.24 -1.25
CA SER A 219 -20.03 1.81 -2.40
C SER A 219 -20.89 1.69 -3.66
N LYS A 220 -20.96 2.76 -4.47
CA LYS A 220 -21.55 2.69 -5.81
C LYS A 220 -20.51 2.11 -6.78
N VAL A 221 -20.66 0.84 -7.13
CA VAL A 221 -19.73 0.13 -8.03
C VAL A 221 -20.13 0.32 -9.50
N LEU A 222 -19.14 0.59 -10.34
CA LEU A 222 -19.25 0.71 -11.79
C LEU A 222 -18.20 -0.21 -12.41
N ASP A 223 -18.63 -1.29 -13.07
CA ASP A 223 -17.70 -2.18 -13.78
C ASP A 223 -17.30 -1.58 -15.13
N CYS A 224 -16.00 -1.43 -15.35
CA CYS A 224 -15.45 -0.86 -16.57
C CYS A 224 -14.02 -1.33 -16.80
N THR A 225 -13.71 -1.73 -18.03
CA THR A 225 -12.32 -1.92 -18.48
C THR A 225 -11.58 -0.59 -18.35
N ILE A 226 -10.59 -0.50 -17.46
CA ILE A 226 -9.88 0.76 -17.18
C ILE A 226 -8.77 0.99 -18.20
N LEU A 227 -7.99 -0.06 -18.50
CA LEU A 227 -6.88 -0.01 -19.44
C LEU A 227 -7.15 -0.92 -20.63
N ASP A 228 -6.92 -0.38 -21.82
CA ASP A 228 -6.94 -1.09 -23.10
C ASP A 228 -5.60 -0.86 -23.81
N GLU A 229 -4.93 -1.95 -24.19
CA GLU A 229 -3.58 -1.92 -24.80
C GLU A 229 -2.55 -1.01 -24.08
N GLY A 230 -2.66 -0.88 -22.75
CA GLY A 230 -1.75 -0.08 -21.93
C GLY A 230 -2.15 1.39 -21.75
N ASN A 231 -3.20 1.85 -22.43
CA ASN A 231 -3.74 3.21 -22.32
C ASN A 231 -5.09 3.21 -21.59
N LEU A 232 -5.53 4.36 -21.08
CA LEU A 232 -6.89 4.49 -20.54
C LEU A 232 -7.92 4.26 -21.65
N SER A 233 -8.89 3.37 -21.39
CA SER A 233 -9.96 3.10 -22.36
C SER A 233 -10.85 4.33 -22.54
N GLU A 234 -11.39 4.54 -23.74
CA GLU A 234 -12.29 5.67 -24.02
C GLU A 234 -13.56 5.62 -23.17
N LYS A 235 -14.11 4.43 -22.94
CA LYS A 235 -15.25 4.23 -22.06
C LYS A 235 -14.94 4.67 -20.63
N PHE A 236 -13.76 4.33 -20.12
CA PHE A 236 -13.33 4.72 -18.78
C PHE A 236 -13.16 6.25 -18.67
N LYS A 237 -12.51 6.88 -19.66
CA LYS A 237 -12.36 8.34 -19.71
C LYS A 237 -13.72 9.03 -19.61
N LEU A 238 -14.69 8.65 -20.44
CA LEU A 238 -16.04 9.24 -20.43
C LEU A 238 -16.75 9.10 -19.07
N ILE A 239 -16.64 7.93 -18.43
CA ILE A 239 -17.21 7.69 -17.10
C ILE A 239 -16.53 8.58 -16.05
N LEU A 240 -15.20 8.64 -16.07
CA LEU A 240 -14.41 9.44 -15.14
C LEU A 240 -14.72 10.93 -15.29
N GLU A 241 -14.75 11.44 -16.52
CA GLU A 241 -15.13 12.82 -16.83
C GLU A 241 -16.52 13.16 -16.28
N LYS A 242 -17.49 12.29 -16.53
CA LYS A 242 -18.87 12.49 -16.05
C LYS A 242 -18.90 12.60 -14.52
N ILE A 243 -18.24 11.68 -13.81
CA ILE A 243 -18.18 11.68 -12.34
C ILE A 243 -17.52 12.96 -11.83
N LEU A 244 -16.40 13.37 -12.42
CA LEU A 244 -15.66 14.58 -12.01
C LEU A 244 -16.43 15.88 -12.27
N ARG A 245 -17.31 15.92 -13.28
CA ARG A 245 -18.20 17.07 -13.53
C ARG A 245 -19.37 17.12 -12.56
N GLU A 246 -19.96 15.97 -12.26
CA GLU A 246 -21.19 15.87 -11.45
C GLU A 246 -20.91 15.93 -9.94
N ASN A 247 -19.67 15.65 -9.51
CA ASN A 247 -19.34 15.48 -8.11
C ASN A 247 -18.14 16.31 -7.68
N SER A 248 -18.13 16.73 -6.42
CA SER A 248 -16.92 17.29 -5.82
C SER A 248 -16.05 16.22 -5.17
N ILE A 249 -15.15 15.64 -5.96
CA ILE A 249 -14.24 14.60 -5.50
C ILE A 249 -13.12 15.19 -4.64
N ASN A 250 -12.95 14.65 -3.43
CA ASN A 250 -11.89 15.08 -2.49
C ASN A 250 -10.63 14.20 -2.56
N LEU A 251 -10.76 12.96 -3.04
CA LEU A 251 -9.68 11.99 -3.15
C LEU A 251 -9.98 10.98 -4.27
N VAL A 252 -8.95 10.65 -5.04
CA VAL A 252 -8.93 9.50 -5.96
C VAL A 252 -7.90 8.48 -5.47
N HIS A 253 -8.31 7.24 -5.26
CA HIS A 253 -7.43 6.13 -4.93
C HIS A 253 -7.25 5.20 -6.14
N CYS A 254 -6.00 4.96 -6.56
CA CYS A 254 -5.67 4.08 -7.67
C CYS A 254 -5.12 2.73 -7.17
N GLY A 255 -5.90 1.67 -7.33
CA GLY A 255 -5.59 0.29 -6.95
C GLY A 255 -5.20 -0.58 -8.14
N GLY A 256 -3.94 -0.54 -8.57
CA GLY A 256 -3.52 -1.31 -9.75
C GLY A 256 -2.08 -1.01 -10.18
N PRO A 257 -1.70 -1.37 -11.42
CA PRO A 257 -0.36 -1.14 -11.93
C PRO A 257 0.05 0.35 -11.93
N ASP A 258 1.36 0.62 -11.81
CA ASP A 258 1.91 1.99 -11.80
C ASP A 258 1.46 2.82 -13.02
N ILE A 259 1.44 2.21 -14.22
CA ILE A 259 0.99 2.87 -15.45
C ILE A 259 -0.46 3.37 -15.36
N MET A 260 -1.34 2.58 -14.73
CA MET A 260 -2.74 2.97 -14.51
C MET A 260 -2.82 4.22 -13.63
N SER A 261 -2.06 4.23 -12.54
CA SER A 261 -2.07 5.36 -11.60
C SER A 261 -1.52 6.62 -12.25
N TYR A 262 -0.42 6.50 -13.01
CA TYR A 262 0.18 7.60 -13.75
C TYR A 262 -0.79 8.23 -14.76
N GLU A 263 -1.37 7.41 -15.64
CA GLU A 263 -2.28 7.89 -16.69
C GLU A 263 -3.53 8.55 -16.10
N ILE A 264 -4.09 8.01 -15.02
CA ILE A 264 -5.25 8.62 -14.34
C ILE A 264 -4.90 9.99 -13.76
N ILE A 265 -3.74 10.10 -13.09
CA ILE A 265 -3.27 11.37 -12.51
C ILE A 265 -3.08 12.40 -13.62
N ASP A 266 -2.36 12.04 -14.70
CA ASP A 266 -2.10 12.92 -15.83
C ASP A 266 -3.41 13.38 -16.52
N PHE A 267 -4.34 12.46 -16.74
CA PHE A 267 -5.65 12.76 -17.32
C PHE A 267 -6.44 13.76 -16.45
N ILE A 268 -6.52 13.52 -15.14
CA ILE A 268 -7.26 14.39 -14.21
C ILE A 268 -6.59 15.76 -14.09
N ASP A 269 -5.26 15.82 -14.02
CA ASP A 269 -4.52 17.08 -13.91
C ASP A 269 -4.68 17.94 -15.17
N LYS A 270 -4.64 17.33 -16.36
CA LYS A 270 -4.94 18.02 -17.63
C LYS A 270 -6.34 18.62 -17.65
N MET A 271 -7.34 17.91 -17.13
CA MET A 271 -8.72 18.42 -17.04
C MET A 271 -8.88 19.53 -15.99
N ASN A 272 -8.18 19.45 -14.87
CA ASN A 272 -8.34 20.36 -13.74
C ASN A 272 -7.58 21.68 -13.87
N ASN A 273 -6.53 21.73 -14.71
CA ASN A 273 -5.82 22.97 -15.03
C ASN A 273 -6.77 24.08 -15.55
N SER A 274 -7.93 23.71 -16.09
CA SER A 274 -8.97 24.66 -16.53
C SER A 274 -9.94 25.10 -15.44
N LYS A 275 -9.90 24.53 -14.22
CA LYS A 275 -10.94 24.69 -13.18
C LYS A 275 -10.41 25.03 -11.77
N ASN A 276 -9.09 25.22 -11.59
CA ASN A 276 -8.46 25.51 -10.29
C ASN A 276 -8.87 24.55 -9.15
N LYS A 277 -9.11 23.27 -9.47
CA LYS A 277 -9.52 22.26 -8.49
C LYS A 277 -8.39 21.28 -8.21
N PHE A 278 -7.87 21.29 -6.98
CA PHE A 278 -6.86 20.33 -6.56
C PHE A 278 -7.52 19.07 -5.98
N ILE A 279 -7.35 17.94 -6.66
CA ILE A 279 -7.81 16.62 -6.19
C ILE A 279 -6.61 15.90 -5.58
N ASN A 280 -6.78 15.38 -4.37
CA ASN A 280 -5.77 14.56 -3.71
C ASN A 280 -5.74 13.14 -4.29
N PHE A 281 -4.59 12.51 -4.25
CA PHE A 281 -4.42 11.13 -4.74
C PHE A 281 -3.85 10.20 -3.69
N SER A 282 -4.19 8.92 -3.82
CA SER A 282 -3.45 7.82 -3.20
C SER A 282 -3.31 6.68 -4.22
N CYS A 283 -2.28 5.84 -4.10
CA CYS A 283 -2.11 4.70 -5.00
C CYS A 283 -1.42 3.51 -4.32
N CYS A 284 -1.53 2.33 -4.90
CA CYS A 284 -0.78 1.16 -4.42
C CYS A 284 0.74 1.36 -4.60
N ASN A 285 1.50 0.96 -3.59
CA ASN A 285 2.95 0.90 -3.69
C ASN A 285 3.37 -0.43 -4.33
N ASN A 286 3.56 -0.43 -5.65
CA ASN A 286 3.95 -1.63 -6.39
C ASN A 286 5.47 -1.87 -6.45
N SER A 287 6.23 -1.25 -5.54
CA SER A 287 7.68 -1.41 -5.49
C SER A 287 8.06 -2.87 -5.25
N LYS A 288 9.10 -3.35 -5.94
CA LYS A 288 9.66 -4.67 -5.67
C LYS A 288 10.29 -4.65 -4.28
N MET A 289 9.83 -5.50 -3.36
CA MET A 289 10.36 -5.55 -2.00
C MET A 289 10.94 -6.93 -1.67
N SER A 290 12.01 -6.92 -0.87
CA SER A 290 12.62 -8.12 -0.29
C SER A 290 12.72 -7.98 1.24
N CYS A 291 13.51 -7.01 1.74
CA CYS A 291 13.58 -6.80 3.19
C CYS A 291 12.36 -6.06 3.77
N GLY A 292 11.77 -5.10 3.06
CA GLY A 292 10.75 -4.18 3.60
C GLY A 292 11.30 -3.09 4.55
N GLU A 293 12.57 -3.19 4.95
CA GLU A 293 13.20 -2.34 5.97
C GLU A 293 14.02 -1.17 5.41
N GLY A 294 14.10 -1.06 4.07
CA GLY A 294 14.95 -0.08 3.40
C GLY A 294 16.40 -0.52 3.19
N ILE A 295 16.83 -1.67 3.74
CA ILE A 295 18.23 -2.12 3.74
C ILE A 295 18.69 -2.61 2.36
N CYS A 296 17.97 -3.56 1.75
CA CYS A 296 18.42 -4.30 0.56
C CYS A 296 18.38 -3.52 -0.78
N ALA A 297 17.94 -2.26 -0.79
CA ALA A 297 17.75 -1.43 -1.99
C ALA A 297 16.79 -1.95 -3.09
N SER A 298 16.17 -3.13 -2.97
CA SER A 298 15.18 -3.63 -3.96
C SER A 298 14.01 -2.66 -4.22
N CYS A 299 13.61 -1.90 -3.20
CA CYS A 299 12.49 -0.95 -3.26
C CYS A 299 12.92 0.45 -3.75
N THR A 300 14.15 0.60 -4.23
CA THR A 300 14.73 1.88 -4.59
C THR A 300 14.27 2.36 -5.97
N LYS A 301 14.02 3.67 -6.09
CA LYS A 301 13.80 4.36 -7.36
C LYS A 301 14.67 5.62 -7.45
N HIS A 302 15.15 5.89 -8.65
CA HIS A 302 15.98 7.05 -8.97
C HIS A 302 15.12 8.16 -9.55
N TYR A 303 15.38 9.38 -9.09
CA TYR A 303 14.71 10.58 -9.52
C TYR A 303 15.72 11.59 -10.06
N ASP A 304 15.23 12.64 -10.71
CA ASP A 304 16.03 13.78 -11.14
C ASP A 304 16.82 14.40 -9.99
N GLY A 305 18.00 14.95 -10.31
CA GLY A 305 18.95 15.44 -9.31
C GLY A 305 19.66 14.32 -8.54
N ASP A 306 19.70 13.10 -9.10
CA ASP A 306 20.32 11.90 -8.51
C ASP A 306 19.76 11.53 -7.13
N ILE A 307 18.49 11.90 -6.90
CA ILE A 307 17.78 11.60 -5.67
C ILE A 307 17.35 10.12 -5.69
N VAL A 308 17.73 9.40 -4.64
CA VAL A 308 17.42 7.98 -4.46
C VAL A 308 16.37 7.83 -3.37
N ARG A 309 15.23 7.18 -3.69
CA ARG A 309 14.12 7.00 -2.74
C ARG A 309 13.88 5.52 -2.44
N ARG A 310 13.88 5.15 -1.16
CA ARG A 310 13.58 3.80 -0.67
C ARG A 310 12.07 3.65 -0.45
N LEU A 311 11.34 3.23 -1.49
CA LEU A 311 9.86 3.26 -1.49
C LEU A 311 9.19 2.30 -0.51
N CYS A 312 9.92 1.43 0.18
CA CYS A 312 9.39 0.64 1.29
C CYS A 312 9.37 1.40 2.63
N LYS A 313 10.05 2.56 2.72
CA LYS A 313 10.09 3.42 3.91
C LYS A 313 9.46 4.79 3.67
N VAL A 314 9.48 5.29 2.44
CA VAL A 314 9.03 6.65 2.12
C VAL A 314 7.54 6.70 1.82
N GLN A 315 6.84 7.67 2.42
CA GLN A 315 5.52 8.16 2.03
C GLN A 315 5.65 9.47 1.24
N MET A 316 4.93 9.55 0.13
CA MET A 316 4.87 10.73 -0.73
C MET A 316 3.52 10.81 -1.43
N ASP A 317 3.21 11.99 -1.98
CA ASP A 317 2.05 12.14 -2.86
C ASP A 317 2.27 11.31 -4.14
N PRO A 318 1.23 10.64 -4.68
CA PRO A 318 1.36 9.89 -5.93
C PRO A 318 1.88 10.72 -7.12
N ARG A 319 1.67 12.03 -7.17
CA ARG A 319 2.27 12.88 -8.21
C ARG A 319 3.79 12.88 -8.09
N ASP A 320 4.32 13.02 -6.88
CA ASP A 320 5.75 12.99 -6.60
C ASP A 320 6.37 11.60 -6.75
N LEU A 321 5.54 10.54 -6.71
CA LEU A 321 5.98 9.18 -6.93
C LEU A 321 6.39 8.94 -8.39
N PHE A 322 5.65 9.53 -9.33
CA PHE A 322 5.88 9.34 -10.78
C PHE A 322 6.68 10.48 -11.41
N LYS A 323 6.50 11.72 -10.95
CA LYS A 323 7.20 12.89 -11.49
C LYS A 323 8.71 12.78 -11.29
N GLY A 324 9.47 12.97 -12.37
CA GLY A 324 10.94 12.95 -12.37
C GLY A 324 11.54 11.56 -12.06
N ARG A 325 10.74 10.49 -12.04
CA ARG A 325 11.23 9.12 -11.84
C ARG A 325 11.89 8.63 -13.11
N ARG A 326 13.15 8.20 -13.03
CA ARG A 326 13.89 7.59 -14.14
C ARG A 326 13.36 6.17 -14.41
N LEU A 327 13.22 5.81 -15.69
CA LEU A 327 12.70 4.50 -16.15
C LEU A 327 13.72 3.35 -16.10
N LEU A 328 14.89 3.57 -15.47
CA LEU A 328 15.99 2.61 -15.41
C LEU A 328 15.58 1.23 -14.86
#